data_AF-A0A921H556-F1
#
_entry.id   AF-A0A921H556-F1
#
_cell.length_a   1.000
_cell.length_b   1.000
_cell.length_c   1.000
_cell.angle_alpha   90.00
_cell.angle_beta   90.00
_cell.angle_gamma   90.00
#
_symmetry.space_group_name_H-M   'P 1'
#
loop_
_entity.id
_entity.type
_entity.pdbx_description
1 polymer ?
#
loop_
_entity_poly.entity_id
_entity_poly.type
_entity_poly.pdbx_seq_one_letter_code
_entity_poly.pdbx_strand_id
1 'polypeptide(L)'
;YFYAVFMSLIRLSEVYYIAAESEPVLADKYEWLNRMRTRRGLPVLGVVSEEDFMKRLRMEYLREFLGEGQIFYLYKRLFSNINSDENGYDTNTYGAKEERYVLPLPSGEIANR
;
A
#
# COMPACT_ATOMS: atom_id res chain seq x y z
N TYR A 1 2.80 12.77 23.99
CA TYR A 1 3.18 14.05 23.35
C TYR A 1 4.46 14.01 22.52
N PHE A 2 5.28 12.94 22.56
CA PHE A 2 6.58 12.90 21.85
C PHE A 2 6.50 12.43 20.38
N TYR A 3 5.38 11.83 19.96
CA TYR A 3 5.21 11.17 18.65
C TYR A 3 4.59 12.07 17.56
N ALA A 4 4.12 13.27 17.90
CA ALA A 4 3.52 14.19 16.92
C ALA A 4 4.56 14.98 16.10
N VAL A 5 5.85 14.90 16.46
CA VAL A 5 6.93 15.70 15.85
C VAL A 5 7.82 14.86 14.92
N PHE A 6 7.84 13.54 15.10
CA PHE A 6 8.68 12.65 14.29
C PHE A 6 7.84 11.89 13.26
N MET A 7 8.08 12.19 11.98
CA MET A 7 7.57 11.39 10.89
C MET A 7 8.36 10.08 10.83
N SER A 8 7.69 8.95 11.05
CA SER A 8 8.34 7.64 11.01
C SER A 8 8.75 7.34 9.57
N LEU A 9 10.03 7.07 9.33
CA LEU A 9 10.52 6.68 8.00
C LEU A 9 10.13 5.24 7.65
N ILE A 10 10.26 4.32 8.61
CA ILE A 10 9.85 2.92 8.49
C ILE A 10 9.23 2.49 9.81
N ARG A 11 8.05 1.85 9.76
CA ARG A 11 7.38 1.29 10.94
C ARG A 11 7.46 -0.23 10.94
N LEU A 12 7.45 -0.84 12.13
CA LEU A 12 7.50 -2.30 12.24
C LEU A 12 6.36 -2.97 11.47
N SER A 13 5.16 -2.40 11.49
CA SER A 13 4.00 -2.87 10.71
C SER A 13 4.28 -2.94 9.21
N GLU A 14 4.97 -1.94 8.67
CA GLU A 14 5.41 -1.88 7.27
C GLU A 14 6.34 -3.04 6.93
N VAL A 15 7.31 -3.32 7.81
CA VAL A 15 8.25 -4.43 7.62
C VAL A 15 7.52 -5.77 7.53
N TYR A 16 6.48 -6.00 8.35
CA TYR A 16 5.65 -7.21 8.25
C TYR A 16 4.89 -7.29 6.92
N TYR A 17 4.37 -6.17 6.41
CA TYR A 17 3.67 -6.15 5.13
C TYR A 17 4.62 -6.34 3.94
N ILE A 18 5.82 -5.78 3.99
CA ILE A 18 6.88 -6.03 2.99
C ILE A 18 7.31 -7.49 3.01
N ALA A 19 7.47 -8.09 4.19
CA ALA A 19 7.77 -9.51 4.34
C ALA A 19 6.64 -10.38 3.75
N ALA A 20 5.38 -10.06 4.06
CA ALA A 20 4.22 -10.76 3.51
C ALA A 20 4.17 -10.68 1.97
N GLU A 21 4.53 -9.53 1.38
CA GLU A 21 4.57 -9.35 -0.07
C GLU A 21 5.70 -10.16 -0.73
N SER A 22 6.88 -10.18 -0.08
CA SER A 22 8.11 -10.81 -0.60
C SER A 22 8.16 -12.32 -0.41
N GLU A 23 7.27 -12.88 0.42
CA GLU A 23 7.18 -14.32 0.66
C GLU A 23 6.72 -15.06 -0.61
N PRO A 24 7.43 -16.10 -1.09
CA PRO A 24 7.02 -16.85 -2.28
C PRO A 24 5.81 -17.77 -2.07
N VAL A 25 5.64 -18.33 -0.86
CA VAL A 25 4.60 -19.33 -0.58
C VAL A 25 3.31 -18.65 -0.14
N LEU A 26 2.22 -18.88 -0.87
CA LEU A 26 0.93 -18.23 -0.60
C LEU A 26 0.44 -18.43 0.85
N ALA A 27 0.57 -19.64 1.40
CA ALA A 27 0.17 -19.91 2.78
C ALA A 27 0.94 -19.02 3.79
N ASP A 28 2.24 -18.88 3.57
CA ASP A 28 3.14 -18.12 4.44
C ASP A 28 2.90 -16.61 4.28
N LYS A 29 2.57 -16.14 3.06
CA LYS A 29 2.10 -14.76 2.82
C LYS A 29 0.92 -14.40 3.74
N TYR A 30 -0.10 -15.26 3.79
CA TYR A 30 -1.25 -15.07 4.67
C TYR A 30 -0.87 -15.17 6.15
N GLU A 31 0.08 -16.03 6.52
CA GLU A 31 0.58 -16.11 7.90
C GLU A 31 1.18 -14.77 8.35
N TRP A 32 2.07 -14.19 7.55
CA TRP A 32 2.68 -12.89 7.82
C TRP A 32 1.64 -11.78 7.97
N LEU A 33 0.65 -11.74 7.07
CA LEU A 33 -0.46 -10.79 7.14
C LEU A 33 -1.29 -10.98 8.42
N ASN A 34 -1.59 -12.24 8.76
CA ASN A 34 -2.38 -12.61 9.93
C ASN A 34 -1.68 -12.28 11.25
N ARG A 35 -0.34 -12.29 11.32
CA ARG A 35 0.42 -11.84 12.50
C ARG A 35 0.10 -10.38 12.86
N MET A 36 -0.03 -9.50 11.87
CA MET A 36 -0.39 -8.10 12.11
C MET A 36 -1.88 -7.94 12.43
N ARG A 37 -2.75 -8.71 11.76
CA ARG A 37 -4.20 -8.68 12.00
C ARG A 37 -4.58 -9.16 13.40
N THR A 38 -3.99 -10.26 13.85
CA THR A 38 -4.20 -10.80 15.21
C THR A 38 -3.74 -9.83 16.29
N ARG A 39 -2.61 -9.14 16.10
CA ARG A 39 -2.15 -8.06 17.00
C ARG A 39 -3.12 -6.88 17.07
N ARG A 40 -3.95 -6.68 16.04
CA ARG A 40 -5.03 -5.67 15.99
C ARG A 40 -6.39 -6.22 16.44
N GLY A 41 -6.46 -7.46 16.91
CA GLY A 41 -7.72 -8.10 17.32
C GLY A 41 -8.65 -8.46 16.15
N LEU A 42 -8.14 -8.50 14.92
CA LEU A 42 -8.91 -8.88 13.73
C LEU A 42 -8.90 -10.40 13.52
N PRO A 43 -9.96 -10.97 12.94
CA PRO A 43 -10.01 -12.40 12.63
C PRO A 43 -8.95 -12.77 11.58
N VAL A 44 -8.45 -14.00 11.74
CA VAL A 44 -7.50 -14.65 10.84
C VAL A 44 -8.16 -14.89 9.49
N LEU A 45 -7.42 -14.62 8.43
CA LEU A 45 -7.83 -14.84 7.05
C LEU A 45 -7.37 -16.23 6.60
N GLY A 46 -8.26 -16.96 5.93
CA GLY A 46 -7.91 -18.18 5.22
C GLY A 46 -7.18 -17.89 3.91
N VAL A 47 -6.44 -18.88 3.42
CA VAL A 47 -5.74 -18.82 2.13
C VAL A 47 -6.75 -18.98 1.00
N VAL A 48 -6.80 -18.03 0.06
CA VAL A 48 -7.74 -18.02 -1.06
C VAL A 48 -7.01 -18.02 -2.40
N SER A 49 -6.45 -16.87 -2.79
CA SER A 49 -5.68 -16.71 -4.03
C SER A 49 -4.64 -15.60 -3.87
N GLU A 50 -3.69 -15.50 -4.80
CA GLU A 50 -2.71 -14.41 -4.85
C GLU A 50 -3.39 -13.06 -5.09
N GLU A 51 -4.43 -13.01 -5.94
CA GLU A 51 -5.18 -11.79 -6.22
C GLU A 51 -5.93 -11.29 -4.97
N ASP A 52 -6.61 -12.19 -4.25
CA ASP A 52 -7.28 -11.86 -2.99
C ASP A 52 -6.25 -11.44 -1.93
N PHE A 53 -5.10 -12.10 -1.87
CA PHE A 53 -4.01 -11.71 -0.98
C PHE A 53 -3.54 -10.28 -1.27
N MET A 54 -3.22 -9.96 -2.53
CA MET A 54 -2.74 -8.63 -2.92
C MET A 54 -3.80 -7.56 -2.64
N LYS A 55 -5.08 -7.85 -2.86
CA LYS A 55 -6.18 -6.96 -2.47
C LYS A 55 -6.21 -6.70 -0.97
N ARG A 56 -6.15 -7.75 -0.15
CA ARG A 56 -6.15 -7.62 1.31
C ARG A 56 -4.91 -6.90 1.82
N LEU A 57 -3.75 -7.17 1.23
CA LEU A 57 -2.50 -6.49 1.54
C LEU A 57 -2.62 -4.99 1.28
N ARG A 58 -3.08 -4.57 0.08
CA ARG A 58 -3.32 -3.15 -0.22
C ARG A 58 -4.26 -2.49 0.78
N MET A 59 -5.34 -3.17 1.16
CA MET A 59 -6.27 -2.66 2.17
C MET A 59 -5.63 -2.47 3.55
N GLU A 60 -4.71 -3.34 3.97
CA GLU A 60 -3.94 -3.15 5.21
C GLU A 60 -2.96 -1.98 5.09
N TYR A 61 -2.30 -1.79 3.94
CA TYR A 61 -1.48 -0.60 3.68
C TYR A 61 -2.31 0.70 3.75
N LEU A 62 -3.47 0.75 3.10
CA LEU A 62 -4.35 1.94 3.12
C LEU A 62 -4.78 2.32 4.54
N ARG A 63 -5.10 1.33 5.37
CA ARG A 63 -5.49 1.54 6.77
C ARG A 63 -4.32 2.00 7.64
N GLU A 64 -3.11 1.50 7.36
CA GLU A 64 -1.95 1.75 8.19
C GLU A 64 -1.25 3.08 7.89
N PHE A 65 -1.16 3.46 6.60
CA PHE A 65 -0.33 4.59 6.14
C PHE A 65 -1.15 5.81 5.70
N LEU A 66 -2.36 5.96 6.23
CA LEU A 66 -3.21 7.11 5.94
C LEU A 66 -2.51 8.41 6.39
N GLY A 67 -2.29 9.33 5.44
CA GLY A 67 -1.63 10.61 5.71
C GLY A 67 -0.10 10.57 5.74
N GLU A 68 0.52 9.41 5.47
CA GLU A 68 1.99 9.28 5.53
C GLU A 68 2.67 9.32 4.15
N GLY A 69 1.91 9.54 3.08
CA GLY A 69 2.46 9.64 1.71
C GLY A 69 2.87 8.32 1.06
N GLN A 70 2.82 7.20 1.78
CA GLN A 70 3.22 5.88 1.24
C GLN A 70 2.21 5.29 0.23
N ILE A 71 0.93 5.64 0.35
CA ILE A 71 -0.15 5.06 -0.46
C ILE A 71 0.07 5.30 -1.96
N PHE A 72 0.48 6.51 -2.35
CA PHE A 72 0.76 6.82 -3.75
C PHE A 72 1.90 5.96 -4.31
N TYR A 73 2.98 5.79 -3.53
CA TYR A 73 4.14 4.99 -3.93
C TYR A 73 3.82 3.49 -4.01
N LEU A 74 2.91 2.98 -3.18
CA LEU A 74 2.40 1.60 -3.28
C LEU A 74 1.78 1.33 -4.66
N TYR A 75 0.81 2.16 -5.08
CA TYR A 75 0.13 1.99 -6.37
C TYR A 75 1.07 2.20 -7.56
N LYS A 76 1.98 3.17 -7.45
CA LYS A 76 3.02 3.40 -8.45
C LYS A 76 3.94 2.19 -8.63
N ARG A 77 4.47 1.62 -7.53
CA ARG A 77 5.39 0.48 -7.56
C ARG A 77 4.72 -0.76 -8.16
N LEU A 78 3.47 -1.02 -7.78
CA LEU A 78 2.70 -2.17 -8.25
C LEU A 78 2.07 -1.95 -9.64
N PHE A 79 2.20 -0.75 -10.21
CA PHE A 79 1.52 -0.33 -11.44
C PHE A 79 0.05 -0.79 -11.47
N SER A 80 -0.66 -0.59 -10.36
CA SER A 80 -2.00 -1.11 -10.13
C SER A 80 -3.06 -0.03 -10.28
N ASN A 81 -4.30 -0.41 -10.56
CA ASN A 81 -5.43 0.52 -10.56
C ASN A 81 -5.72 1.00 -9.13
N ILE A 82 -6.18 2.24 -9.01
CA ILE A 82 -6.84 2.70 -7.78
C ILE A 82 -8.32 2.39 -7.97
N ASN A 83 -8.75 1.25 -7.42
CA ASN A 83 -10.14 0.79 -7.56
C ASN A 83 -11.09 1.64 -6.71
N SER A 84 -12.36 1.69 -7.09
CA SER A 84 -13.37 2.48 -6.37
C SER A 84 -13.57 2.04 -4.90
N ASP A 85 -13.29 0.78 -4.57
CA ASP A 85 -13.30 0.27 -3.18
C ASP A 85 -12.03 0.63 -2.38
N GLU A 86 -11.03 1.17 -3.06
CA GLU A 86 -9.73 1.59 -2.51
C GLU A 86 -9.52 3.12 -2.61
N ASN A 87 -10.50 3.87 -3.16
CA ASN A 87 -10.42 5.31 -3.49
C ASN A 87 -11.22 6.22 -2.54
N GLY A 88 -11.38 5.80 -1.28
CA GLY A 88 -12.07 6.62 -0.26
C GLY A 88 -13.55 6.87 -0.58
N TYR A 89 -13.94 8.14 -0.71
CA TYR A 89 -15.32 8.53 -1.06
C TYR A 89 -15.57 8.60 -2.57
N ASP A 90 -14.52 8.58 -3.39
CA ASP A 90 -14.66 8.66 -4.84
C ASP A 90 -15.01 7.27 -5.42
N THR A 91 -16.17 7.18 -6.05
CA THR A 91 -16.69 5.94 -6.63
C THR A 91 -16.07 5.60 -8.00
N ASN A 92 -15.17 6.45 -8.51
CA ASN A 92 -14.46 6.19 -9.74
C ASN A 92 -13.29 5.21 -9.54
N THR A 93 -13.10 4.34 -10.54
CA THR A 93 -11.86 3.57 -10.69
C THR A 93 -10.91 4.32 -11.60
N TYR A 94 -9.67 4.41 -11.15
CA TYR A 94 -8.60 5.05 -11.87
C TYR A 94 -7.58 4.03 -12.35
N GLY A 95 -7.55 3.82 -13.67
CA GLY A 95 -6.60 2.90 -14.29
C GLY A 95 -5.15 3.29 -14.07
N ALA A 96 -4.28 2.28 -13.94
CA ALA A 96 -2.84 2.42 -13.93
C ALA A 96 -2.38 3.05 -15.25
N LYS A 97 -1.71 4.19 -15.14
CA LYS A 97 -1.25 5.00 -16.27
C LYS A 97 0.06 5.68 -15.91
N GLU A 98 0.98 5.75 -16.86
CA GLU A 98 2.27 6.41 -16.63
C GLU A 98 2.07 7.89 -16.28
N GLU A 99 1.16 8.58 -16.96
CA GLU A 99 0.87 10.00 -16.73
C GLU A 99 0.29 10.27 -15.32
N ARG A 100 -0.20 9.23 -14.63
CA ARG A 100 -0.72 9.32 -13.26
C ARG A 100 0.39 9.08 -12.22
N TYR A 101 1.38 8.25 -12.54
CA TYR A 101 2.42 7.84 -11.61
C TYR A 101 3.77 8.53 -11.82
N VAL A 102 3.98 9.15 -12.98
CA VAL A 102 5.16 9.93 -13.32
C VAL A 102 4.79 11.41 -13.28
N LEU A 103 5.43 12.14 -12.37
CA LEU A 103 5.26 13.58 -12.30
C LEU A 103 5.97 14.22 -13.51
N PRO A 104 5.31 15.13 -14.24
CA PRO A 104 5.97 15.84 -15.33
C PRO A 104 7.08 16.73 -14.77
N LEU A 105 8.15 16.89 -15.54
CA LEU A 105 9.20 17.85 -15.20
C LEU A 105 8.60 19.27 -15.20
N PRO A 106 8.95 20.10 -14.21
CA PRO A 106 8.52 21.50 -14.21
C PRO A 106 8.99 22.20 -15.49
N SER A 107 8.13 23.05 -16.07
CA SER A 107 8.44 23.75 -17.33
C SER A 107 9.73 24.57 -17.28
N GLY A 108 10.10 25.11 -16.11
CA GLY A 108 11.36 25.83 -15.91
C GLY A 108 12.61 24.95 -16.02
N GLU A 109 12.53 23.66 -15.67
CA GLU A 109 13.62 22.69 -15.81
C GLU A 109 13.77 22.21 -17.27
N ILE A 110 12.69 22.32 -18.07
CA ILE A 110 12.70 21.98 -19.50
C ILE A 110 13.23 23.16 -20.34
N ALA A 111 12.85 24.39 -19.98
CA ALA A 111 13.21 25.59 -20.72
C ALA A 111 14.68 26.03 -20.54
N ASN A 112 15.34 25.61 -19.45
CA ASN A 112 16.73 25.96 -19.14
C ASN A 112 17.76 24.89 -19.57
N ARG A 113 17.37 23.96 -20.45
CA ARG A 113 18.22 22.86 -20.93
C ARG A 113 18.80 23.11 -22.31
#